data_AF-A0A9P6QGC4-F1
#
_entry.id   AF-A0A9P6QGC4-F1
#
_cell.length_a   1.000
_cell.length_b   1.000
_cell.length_c   1.000
_cell.angle_alpha   90.00
_cell.angle_beta   90.00
_cell.angle_gamma   90.00
#
_symmetry.space_group_name_H-M   'P 1'
#
loop_
_entity.id
_entity.type
_entity.pdbx_description
1 polymer ?
#
loop_
_entity_poly.entity_id
_entity_poly.type
_entity_poly.pdbx_seq_one_letter_code
_entity_poly.pdbx_strand_id
1 'polypeptide(L)'
;MSEGALMDDDKDNNISSDNDNDVTLPPRKRSKRHSQLQYPRQHLSTCALHGKSHALQKELAQLNAYMKQKHLKFQQEQEKRKRDPFSPCRALPTKTFHLYAGSRFQGKQRSGSHSYDVMVDIKHVDMNESFLCGYLHIKGLTTEYPELTTYFEAEMIGPKYSFMTRKWDANENIDKEHWKLFKPFKDLKNSVFCGSDDDDDEDDDEDEDDDDHDFCMHHRHYDPRTYDHRNESVVFMRWKEHFLVPDHRVQGISGASFAGFYYICYNKATGSISGYYYHQSSERHQQLLLAHMPNRSFGSYEFR
;
A
#
# COMPACT_ATOMS: atom_id res chain seq x y z
N MET A 1 -32.24 -47.78 25.53
CA MET A 1 -31.71 -48.98 26.23
C MET A 1 -31.58 -50.09 25.21
N SER A 2 -30.37 -50.33 24.72
CA SER A 2 -29.88 -51.63 24.24
C SER A 2 -28.40 -51.46 23.84
N GLU A 3 -27.53 -52.02 24.70
CA GLU A 3 -26.08 -52.29 24.54
C GLU A 3 -25.83 -53.19 23.30
N GLY A 4 -24.71 -53.10 22.58
CA GLY A 4 -23.32 -53.55 22.86
C GLY A 4 -22.80 -54.11 21.50
N ALA A 5 -21.53 -54.27 21.11
CA ALA A 5 -20.21 -54.43 21.74
C ALA A 5 -19.15 -54.06 20.64
N LEU A 6 -18.05 -53.36 20.95
CA LEU A 6 -16.68 -53.89 21.17
C LEU A 6 -16.18 -54.93 20.15
N MET A 7 -15.17 -54.57 19.37
CA MET A 7 -14.01 -55.41 19.06
C MET A 7 -12.81 -54.54 18.64
N ASP A 8 -11.76 -54.63 19.45
CA ASP A 8 -10.38 -54.22 19.22
C ASP A 8 -9.72 -55.03 18.09
N ASP A 9 -8.70 -54.46 17.45
CA ASP A 9 -7.51 -55.19 17.03
C ASP A 9 -6.34 -54.22 16.85
N ASP A 10 -5.49 -54.18 17.88
CA ASP A 10 -4.09 -53.77 17.81
C ASP A 10 -3.29 -54.81 17.00
N LYS A 11 -2.43 -54.36 16.08
CA LYS A 11 -1.16 -55.04 15.78
C LYS A 11 -0.03 -54.06 15.51
N ASP A 12 0.86 -54.02 16.49
CA ASP A 12 2.24 -53.56 16.44
C ASP A 12 3.13 -54.32 15.43
N ASN A 13 4.28 -53.67 15.20
CA ASN A 13 5.63 -54.18 14.87
C ASN A 13 6.13 -53.85 13.45
N ASN A 14 7.40 -53.49 13.22
CA ASN A 14 8.53 -53.03 14.03
C ASN A 14 9.70 -52.76 13.03
N ILE A 15 10.68 -51.93 13.44
CA ILE A 15 12.10 -51.92 13.00
C ILE A 15 12.44 -51.54 11.54
N SER A 16 13.08 -50.37 11.38
CA SER A 16 14.49 -50.19 10.97
C SER A 16 14.75 -48.69 10.86
N SER A 17 15.50 -48.08 11.78
CA SER A 17 16.97 -47.99 11.82
C SER A 17 17.58 -47.41 10.54
N ASP A 18 18.22 -46.27 10.73
CA ASP A 18 19.35 -45.74 9.96
C ASP A 18 19.04 -45.17 8.57
N ASN A 19 19.04 -43.84 8.49
CA ASN A 19 19.98 -43.15 7.61
C ASN A 19 20.11 -41.69 8.01
N ASP A 20 21.10 -41.45 8.87
CA ASP A 20 21.85 -40.21 8.95
C ASP A 20 22.35 -39.82 7.54
N ASN A 21 21.70 -38.86 6.90
CA ASN A 21 22.32 -38.08 5.85
C ASN A 21 22.92 -36.83 6.47
N ASP A 22 24.05 -37.06 7.14
CA ASP A 22 25.09 -36.09 7.46
C ASP A 22 25.56 -35.44 6.15
N VAL A 23 24.98 -34.29 5.81
CA VAL A 23 25.54 -33.42 4.77
C VAL A 23 26.77 -32.75 5.37
N THR A 24 27.89 -33.44 5.21
CA THR A 24 29.23 -33.02 5.56
C THR A 24 29.53 -31.68 4.84
N LEU A 25 29.44 -30.58 5.57
CA LEU A 25 29.87 -29.27 5.09
C LEU A 25 31.40 -29.30 4.89
N PRO A 26 31.91 -29.00 3.68
CA PRO A 26 33.34 -28.96 3.45
C PRO A 26 33.98 -27.80 4.24
N PRO A 27 35.25 -27.92 4.65
CA PRO A 27 35.88 -27.00 5.56
C PRO A 27 35.92 -25.58 4.98
N ARG A 28 35.54 -24.60 5.82
CA ARG A 28 35.67 -23.16 5.58
C ARG A 28 37.11 -22.82 5.15
N LYS A 29 37.35 -22.77 3.83
CA LYS A 29 38.52 -22.08 3.29
C LYS A 29 38.33 -20.58 3.51
N ARG A 30 39.10 -20.03 4.45
CA ARG A 30 39.28 -18.58 4.64
C ARG A 30 39.70 -17.95 3.31
N SER A 31 38.74 -17.42 2.56
CA SER A 31 39.02 -16.57 1.39
C SER A 31 39.35 -15.15 1.89
N LYS A 32 40.60 -14.93 2.26
CA LYS A 32 41.19 -13.59 2.23
C LYS A 32 41.46 -13.26 0.76
N ARG A 33 40.52 -12.59 0.10
CA ARG A 33 40.78 -11.86 -1.15
C ARG A 33 40.41 -10.40 -0.95
N HIS A 34 41.32 -9.67 -0.29
CA HIS A 34 41.52 -8.27 -0.62
C HIS A 34 41.99 -8.24 -2.08
N SER A 35 41.11 -7.93 -3.01
CA SER A 35 41.53 -7.49 -4.34
C SER A 35 42.16 -6.11 -4.18
N GLN A 36 43.46 -6.10 -3.85
CA GLN A 36 44.31 -4.95 -4.13
C GLN A 36 44.25 -4.75 -5.64
N LEU A 37 43.62 -3.66 -6.07
CA LEU A 37 43.87 -3.10 -7.39
C LEU A 37 45.36 -2.78 -7.45
N GLN A 38 46.12 -3.68 -8.09
CA GLN A 38 47.51 -3.45 -8.46
C GLN A 38 47.51 -2.31 -9.49
N TYR A 39 47.84 -1.11 -9.03
CA TYR A 39 48.31 -0.06 -9.92
C TYR A 39 49.63 -0.55 -10.55
N PRO A 40 49.82 -0.40 -11.88
CA PRO A 40 51.05 -0.84 -12.51
C PRO A 40 52.22 -0.09 -11.88
N ARG A 41 53.20 -0.84 -11.35
CA ARG A 41 54.51 -0.30 -10.96
C ARG A 41 55.09 0.40 -12.19
N GLN A 42 55.02 1.73 -12.20
CA GLN A 42 55.79 2.51 -13.15
C GLN A 42 57.26 2.23 -12.85
N HIS A 43 57.93 1.60 -13.82
CA HIS A 43 59.37 1.51 -13.88
C HIS A 43 59.90 2.95 -13.81
N LEU A 44 60.45 3.35 -12.67
CA LEU A 44 61.19 4.60 -12.53
C LEU A 44 62.47 4.46 -13.35
N SER A 45 62.41 4.83 -14.62
CA SER A 45 63.60 5.20 -15.38
C SER A 45 64.06 6.55 -14.84
N THR A 46 65.05 6.51 -13.97
CA THR A 46 65.81 7.68 -13.51
C THR A 46 66.64 8.23 -14.68
N CYS A 47 65.98 8.98 -15.56
CA CYS A 47 66.65 9.92 -16.45
C CYS A 47 66.47 11.32 -15.86
N ALA A 48 67.48 11.73 -15.10
CA ALA A 48 67.64 13.12 -14.70
C ALA A 48 67.80 13.98 -15.97
N LEU A 49 66.79 14.78 -16.29
CA LEU A 49 66.93 15.90 -17.22
C LEU A 49 66.42 17.15 -16.52
N HIS A 50 67.38 17.99 -16.18
CA HIS A 50 67.22 19.39 -15.81
C HIS A 50 66.39 20.12 -16.87
N GLY A 51 65.48 21.00 -16.43
CA GLY A 51 64.83 21.99 -17.30
C GLY A 51 63.47 21.60 -17.88
N LYS A 52 62.49 21.20 -17.05
CA LYS A 52 61.08 21.27 -17.49
C LYS A 52 60.65 22.73 -17.43
N SER A 53 60.19 23.28 -18.55
CA SER A 53 59.61 24.64 -18.60
C SER A 53 58.68 24.85 -17.42
N HIS A 54 58.79 25.98 -16.73
CA HIS A 54 57.92 26.38 -15.62
C HIS A 54 56.43 26.20 -15.98
N ALA A 55 56.08 26.34 -17.27
CA ALA A 55 54.75 26.06 -17.80
C ALA A 55 54.32 24.59 -17.63
N LEU A 56 55.18 23.63 -17.97
CA LEU A 56 54.88 22.18 -17.84
C LEU A 56 54.74 21.74 -16.38
N GLN A 57 55.53 22.32 -15.46
CA GLN A 57 55.36 22.04 -14.03
C GLN A 57 54.04 22.59 -13.48
N LYS A 58 53.62 23.77 -13.95
CA LYS A 58 52.33 24.37 -13.57
C LYS A 58 51.15 23.54 -14.10
N GLU A 59 51.25 23.03 -15.32
CA GLU A 59 50.22 22.20 -15.94
C GLU A 59 50.09 20.83 -15.24
N LEU A 60 51.22 20.20 -14.87
CA LEU A 60 51.23 18.97 -14.07
C LEU A 60 50.62 19.18 -12.68
N ALA A 61 50.89 20.33 -12.05
CA ALA A 61 50.29 20.69 -10.77
C ALA A 61 48.77 20.89 -10.87
N GLN A 62 48.30 21.54 -11.95
CA GLN A 62 46.87 21.72 -12.23
C GLN A 62 46.16 20.38 -12.47
N LEU A 63 46.76 19.49 -13.25
CA LEU A 63 46.20 18.17 -13.52
C LEU A 63 46.11 17.31 -12.24
N ASN A 64 47.15 17.35 -11.40
CA ASN A 64 47.15 16.66 -10.12
C ASN A 64 46.10 17.24 -9.15
N ALA A 65 45.92 18.57 -9.13
CA ALA A 65 44.88 19.21 -8.33
C ALA A 65 43.47 18.82 -8.80
N TYR A 66 43.24 18.79 -10.12
CA TYR A 66 41.98 18.34 -10.71
C TYR A 66 41.67 16.88 -10.36
N MET A 67 42.64 15.98 -10.50
CA MET A 67 42.47 14.57 -10.16
C MET A 67 42.18 14.37 -8.67
N LYS A 68 42.84 15.14 -7.79
CA LYS A 68 42.58 15.13 -6.34
C LYS A 68 41.15 15.60 -6.02
N GLN A 69 40.68 16.66 -6.68
CA GLN A 69 39.32 17.19 -6.48
C GLN A 69 38.26 16.20 -7.00
N LYS A 70 38.51 15.55 -8.13
CA LYS A 70 37.63 14.49 -8.68
C LYS A 70 37.54 13.29 -7.74
N HIS A 71 38.67 12.87 -7.16
CA HIS A 71 38.70 11.79 -6.18
C HIS A 71 37.96 12.15 -4.89
N LEU A 72 38.12 13.38 -4.38
CA LEU A 72 37.41 13.85 -3.20
C LEU A 72 35.89 13.90 -3.42
N LYS A 73 35.44 14.39 -4.58
CA LYS A 73 34.02 14.38 -4.94
C LYS A 73 33.46 12.97 -4.98
N PHE A 74 34.19 12.04 -5.61
CA PHE A 74 33.78 10.63 -5.65
C PHE A 74 33.70 10.01 -4.26
N GLN A 75 34.66 10.29 -3.37
CA GLN A 75 34.61 9.82 -1.98
C GLN A 75 33.41 10.40 -1.21
N GLN A 76 33.13 11.70 -1.35
CA GLN A 76 31.96 12.34 -0.74
C GLN A 76 30.64 11.78 -1.26
N GLU A 77 30.58 11.42 -2.55
CA GLU A 77 29.40 10.80 -3.16
C GLU A 77 29.19 9.37 -2.67
N GLN A 78 30.29 8.62 -2.47
CA GLN A 78 30.25 7.29 -1.87
C GLN A 78 29.88 7.35 -0.37
N GLU A 79 30.33 8.36 0.37
CA GLU A 79 29.90 8.60 1.76
C GLU A 79 28.43 9.00 1.85
N LYS A 80 27.92 9.84 0.94
CA LYS A 80 26.47 10.14 0.84
C LYS A 80 25.63 8.90 0.54
N ARG A 81 26.19 7.92 -0.18
CA ARG A 81 25.56 6.63 -0.49
C ARG A 81 25.66 5.63 0.65
N LYS A 82 26.64 5.76 1.56
CA LYS A 82 26.73 5.02 2.82
C LYS A 82 25.80 5.60 3.89
N ARG A 83 24.52 5.79 3.57
CA ARG A 83 23.53 5.96 4.64
C ARG A 83 23.47 4.63 5.38
N ASP A 84 23.67 4.67 6.69
CA ASP A 84 23.56 3.48 7.54
C ASP A 84 22.13 2.97 7.43
N PRO A 85 21.90 1.71 6.99
CA PRO A 85 20.55 1.12 6.94
C PRO A 85 19.90 1.05 8.34
N PHE A 86 20.67 1.24 9.41
CA PHE A 86 20.24 1.28 10.80
C PHE A 86 20.34 2.69 11.42
N SER A 87 20.48 3.74 10.59
CA SER A 87 20.46 5.13 11.08
C SER A 87 19.24 5.32 11.99
N PRO A 88 19.37 5.93 13.18
CA PRO A 88 18.28 6.11 14.14
C PRO A 88 17.30 7.22 13.70
N CYS A 89 17.02 7.32 12.40
CA CYS A 89 15.79 7.93 11.92
C CYS A 89 14.66 7.01 12.37
N ARG A 90 14.19 7.20 13.60
CA ARG A 90 12.84 6.78 13.97
C ARG A 90 11.93 7.41 12.94
N ALA A 91 11.37 6.60 12.03
CA ALA A 91 10.30 7.07 11.16
C ALA A 91 9.25 7.63 12.12
N LEU A 92 9.04 8.95 12.06
CA LEU A 92 7.96 9.56 12.82
C LEU A 92 6.68 8.85 12.37
N PRO A 93 5.84 8.37 13.31
CA PRO A 93 4.59 7.73 12.94
C PRO A 93 3.87 8.68 11.98
N THR A 94 3.68 8.23 10.74
CA THR A 94 3.02 9.03 9.70
C THR A 94 1.55 9.06 10.07
N LYS A 95 1.19 9.94 11.00
CA LYS A 95 -0.19 10.15 11.40
C LYS A 95 -0.83 11.02 10.32
N THR A 96 -1.60 10.41 9.43
CA THR A 96 -2.53 11.16 8.59
C THR A 96 -3.85 11.27 9.35
N PHE A 97 -3.92 12.26 10.26
CA PHE A 97 -5.10 12.50 11.10
C PHE A 97 -5.51 11.24 11.89
N HIS A 98 -6.68 10.68 11.57
CA HIS A 98 -7.27 9.51 12.23
C HIS A 98 -6.87 8.19 11.56
N LEU A 99 -6.14 8.22 10.44
CA LEU A 99 -5.66 7.05 9.73
C LEU A 99 -4.18 6.80 10.09
N TYR A 100 -3.94 5.88 11.02
CA TYR A 100 -2.60 5.52 11.47
C TYR A 100 -2.58 4.08 11.97
N ALA A 101 -1.38 3.48 12.06
CA ALA A 101 -1.22 2.14 12.63
C ALA A 101 -1.79 2.09 14.06
N GLY A 102 -2.83 1.30 14.25
CA GLY A 102 -3.55 1.14 15.51
C GLY A 102 -4.80 1.99 15.69
N SER A 103 -5.15 2.84 14.72
CA SER A 103 -6.47 3.49 14.73
C SER A 103 -7.58 2.45 14.55
N ARG A 104 -8.72 2.70 15.20
CA ARG A 104 -9.93 1.86 15.11
C ARG A 104 -11.09 2.69 14.60
N PHE A 105 -11.92 2.06 13.77
CA PHE A 105 -13.16 2.64 13.26
C PHE A 105 -14.32 1.73 13.59
N GLN A 106 -15.51 2.30 13.83
CA GLN A 106 -16.72 1.54 14.11
C GLN A 106 -17.91 2.14 13.37
N GLY A 107 -18.83 1.29 12.93
CA GLY A 107 -20.09 1.71 12.37
C GLY A 107 -20.87 0.52 11.82
N LYS A 108 -21.45 0.67 10.62
CA LYS A 108 -22.40 -0.29 10.07
C LYS A 108 -22.18 -0.57 8.59
N GLN A 109 -22.42 -1.82 8.19
CA GLN A 109 -22.65 -2.21 6.80
C GLN A 109 -24.15 -2.44 6.58
N ARG A 110 -24.72 -1.88 5.51
CA ARG A 110 -26.15 -1.95 5.20
C ARG A 110 -26.35 -2.54 3.80
N SER A 111 -27.22 -3.54 3.69
CA SER A 111 -27.60 -4.19 2.43
C SER A 111 -29.12 -4.33 2.41
N GLY A 112 -29.79 -3.52 1.59
CA GLY A 112 -31.25 -3.43 1.59
C GLY A 112 -31.82 -3.16 3.00
N SER A 113 -32.62 -4.11 3.51
CA SER A 113 -33.21 -4.07 4.85
C SER A 113 -32.28 -4.53 5.99
N HIS A 114 -31.14 -5.13 5.66
CA HIS A 114 -30.21 -5.68 6.64
C HIS A 114 -29.15 -4.66 7.05
N SER A 115 -28.76 -4.69 8.33
CA SER A 115 -27.73 -3.83 8.88
C SER A 115 -26.87 -4.63 9.85
N TYR A 116 -25.56 -4.58 9.63
CA TYR A 116 -24.57 -5.32 10.41
C TYR A 116 -23.62 -4.36 11.10
N ASP A 117 -23.27 -4.65 12.35
CA ASP A 117 -22.27 -3.87 13.08
C ASP A 117 -20.87 -4.24 12.58
N VAL A 118 -20.07 -3.22 12.27
CA VAL A 118 -18.72 -3.38 11.72
C VAL A 118 -17.71 -2.61 12.56
N MET A 119 -16.55 -3.24 12.78
CA MET A 119 -15.39 -2.62 13.41
C MET A 119 -14.15 -2.89 12.54
N VAL A 120 -13.31 -1.87 12.38
CA VAL A 120 -12.11 -1.96 11.57
C VAL A 120 -10.89 -1.57 12.40
N ASP A 121 -9.90 -2.45 12.41
CA ASP A 121 -8.61 -2.26 13.05
C ASP A 121 -7.52 -2.01 12.00
N ILE A 122 -7.01 -0.79 11.94
CA ILE A 122 -5.88 -0.47 11.06
C ILE A 122 -4.60 -0.97 11.70
N LYS A 123 -3.82 -1.79 10.97
CA LYS A 123 -2.57 -2.37 11.47
C LYS A 123 -1.34 -1.69 10.88
N HIS A 124 -1.38 -1.31 9.62
CA HIS A 124 -0.25 -0.62 8.99
C HIS A 124 -0.74 0.38 7.95
N VAL A 125 -0.03 1.50 7.83
CA VAL A 125 -0.32 2.58 6.89
C VAL A 125 1.01 3.07 6.34
N ASP A 126 1.16 2.99 5.01
CA ASP A 126 2.27 3.58 4.28
C ASP A 126 1.71 4.47 3.16
N MET A 127 1.73 5.78 3.43
CA MET A 127 1.21 6.78 2.49
C MET A 127 2.09 6.92 1.23
N ASN A 128 3.37 6.58 1.32
CA ASN A 128 4.30 6.68 0.18
C ASN A 128 4.11 5.52 -0.78
N GLU A 129 3.90 4.31 -0.23
CA GLU A 129 3.59 3.12 -1.02
C GLU A 129 2.11 3.02 -1.43
N SER A 130 1.30 4.02 -1.06
CA SER A 130 -0.16 4.02 -1.26
C SER A 130 -0.82 2.75 -0.73
N PHE A 131 -0.39 2.29 0.45
CA PHE A 131 -0.76 1.00 1.02
C PHE A 131 -1.27 1.13 2.45
N LEU A 132 -2.26 0.32 2.80
CA LEU A 132 -2.73 0.14 4.16
C LEU A 132 -3.22 -1.29 4.35
N CYS A 133 -3.17 -1.82 5.57
CA CYS A 133 -3.81 -3.09 5.88
C CYS A 133 -4.39 -3.13 7.29
N GLY A 134 -5.30 -4.06 7.51
CA GLY A 134 -6.03 -4.17 8.76
C GLY A 134 -6.91 -5.40 8.87
N TYR A 135 -7.74 -5.40 9.91
CA TYR A 135 -8.80 -6.39 10.08
C TYR A 135 -10.16 -5.71 10.01
N LEU A 136 -11.10 -6.37 9.32
CA LEU A 136 -12.50 -6.00 9.30
C LEU A 136 -13.27 -7.05 10.11
N HIS A 137 -13.99 -6.59 11.12
CA HIS A 137 -14.83 -7.41 11.98
C HIS A 137 -16.30 -7.08 11.67
N ILE A 138 -17.10 -8.08 11.33
CA ILE A 138 -18.53 -7.92 11.06
C ILE A 138 -19.33 -8.86 11.95
N LYS A 139 -20.44 -8.35 12.51
CA LYS A 139 -21.31 -9.11 13.41
C LYS A 139 -22.68 -9.37 12.78
N GLY A 140 -23.21 -10.56 13.01
CA GLY A 140 -24.57 -10.96 12.65
C GLY A 140 -24.78 -11.25 11.16
N LEU A 141 -23.70 -11.46 10.39
CA LEU A 141 -23.81 -11.77 8.96
C LEU A 141 -24.37 -13.17 8.72
N THR A 142 -24.01 -14.13 9.57
CA THR A 142 -24.48 -15.51 9.50
C THR A 142 -24.90 -16.01 10.88
N THR A 143 -25.76 -17.03 10.93
CA THR A 143 -26.17 -17.67 12.19
C THR A 143 -25.10 -18.61 12.74
N GLU A 144 -24.33 -19.25 11.86
CA GLU A 144 -23.26 -20.18 12.22
C GLU A 144 -22.04 -19.45 12.79
N TYR A 145 -21.65 -18.34 12.16
CA TYR A 145 -20.54 -17.49 12.57
C TYR A 145 -21.07 -16.09 12.92
N PRO A 146 -21.45 -15.85 14.18
CA PRO A 146 -22.05 -14.58 14.61
C PRO A 146 -21.07 -13.41 14.54
N GLU A 147 -19.76 -13.68 14.59
CA GLU A 147 -18.71 -12.69 14.37
C GLU A 147 -17.71 -13.24 13.36
N LEU A 148 -17.48 -12.50 12.28
CA LEU A 148 -16.50 -12.83 11.25
C LEU A 148 -15.41 -11.77 11.26
N THR A 149 -14.16 -12.21 11.10
CA THR A 149 -13.01 -11.33 10.99
C THR A 149 -12.22 -11.68 9.75
N THR A 150 -11.95 -10.70 8.90
CA THR A 150 -11.14 -10.85 7.69
C THR A 150 -9.92 -9.95 7.75
N TYR A 151 -8.82 -10.41 7.18
CA TYR A 151 -7.67 -9.56 6.86
C TYR A 151 -7.92 -8.87 5.52
N PHE A 152 -7.62 -7.58 5.45
CA PHE A 152 -7.71 -6.81 4.21
C PHE A 152 -6.45 -5.99 3.95
N GLU A 153 -6.19 -5.79 2.66
CA GLU A 153 -5.23 -4.82 2.14
C GLU A 153 -5.97 -3.72 1.39
N ALA A 154 -5.36 -2.54 1.35
CA ALA A 154 -5.94 -1.35 0.78
C ALA A 154 -4.96 -0.66 -0.17
N GLU A 155 -5.48 -0.29 -1.34
CA GLU A 155 -4.80 0.56 -2.31
C GLU A 155 -5.34 1.98 -2.17
N MET A 156 -4.46 2.95 -1.89
CA MET A 156 -4.83 4.37 -1.90
C MET A 156 -4.76 4.92 -3.31
N ILE A 157 -5.86 5.52 -3.77
CA ILE A 157 -5.92 6.15 -5.09
C ILE A 157 -4.92 7.31 -5.11
N GLY A 158 -4.18 7.46 -6.21
CA GLY A 158 -3.10 8.43 -6.32
C GLY A 158 -2.20 8.14 -7.52
N PRO A 159 -0.95 8.63 -7.50
CA PRO A 159 -0.01 8.42 -8.60
C PRO A 159 0.28 6.94 -8.92
N LYS A 160 0.22 6.06 -7.90
CA LYS A 160 0.48 4.61 -8.04
C LYS A 160 -0.75 3.83 -8.48
N TYR A 161 -1.94 4.22 -8.00
CA TYR A 161 -3.20 3.52 -8.25
C TYR A 161 -4.25 4.49 -8.77
N SER A 162 -4.66 4.34 -10.03
CA SER A 162 -5.71 5.17 -10.62
C SER A 162 -7.11 4.82 -10.10
N PHE A 163 -8.09 5.69 -10.40
CA PHE A 163 -9.52 5.40 -10.16
C PHE A 163 -10.02 4.19 -10.95
N MET A 164 -9.48 3.93 -12.14
CA MET A 164 -9.73 2.72 -12.92
C MET A 164 -9.13 1.50 -12.22
N THR A 165 -9.95 0.52 -11.87
CA THR A 165 -9.53 -0.66 -11.08
C THR A 165 -8.83 -1.71 -11.94
N ARG A 166 -9.39 -2.07 -13.11
CA ARG A 166 -8.80 -3.02 -14.10
C ARG A 166 -8.49 -4.42 -13.54
N LYS A 167 -9.16 -4.82 -12.46
CA LYS A 167 -9.07 -6.14 -11.81
C LYS A 167 -10.32 -6.36 -10.95
N TRP A 168 -10.42 -7.52 -10.31
CA TRP A 168 -11.53 -7.86 -9.40
C TRP A 168 -12.91 -7.69 -10.05
N ASP A 169 -12.98 -8.03 -11.34
CA ASP A 169 -14.18 -7.94 -12.20
C ASP A 169 -14.79 -6.53 -12.34
N ALA A 170 -14.09 -5.48 -11.88
CA ALA A 170 -14.50 -4.09 -12.06
C ALA A 170 -13.99 -3.52 -13.38
N ASN A 171 -14.93 -3.21 -14.26
CA ASN A 171 -14.69 -2.44 -15.49
C ASN A 171 -14.93 -0.94 -15.25
N GLU A 172 -14.66 -0.12 -16.27
CA GLU A 172 -14.77 1.34 -16.18
C GLU A 172 -16.18 1.83 -15.81
N ASN A 173 -17.23 1.20 -16.36
CA ASN A 173 -18.61 1.56 -16.02
C ASN A 173 -18.92 1.28 -14.55
N ILE A 174 -18.45 0.14 -14.04
CA ILE A 174 -18.59 -0.21 -12.62
C ILE A 174 -17.83 0.80 -11.75
N ASP A 175 -16.59 1.14 -12.09
CA ASP A 175 -15.81 2.15 -11.39
C ASP A 175 -16.57 3.49 -11.36
N LYS A 176 -17.09 3.95 -12.50
CA LYS A 176 -17.86 5.19 -12.62
C LYS A 176 -19.11 5.18 -11.75
N GLU A 177 -19.86 4.08 -11.77
CA GLU A 177 -21.08 3.91 -10.98
C GLU A 177 -20.83 3.91 -9.47
N HIS A 178 -19.69 3.41 -9.00
CA HIS A 178 -19.37 3.38 -7.57
C HIS A 178 -18.72 4.67 -7.09
N TRP A 179 -17.77 5.22 -7.86
CA TRP A 179 -17.11 6.46 -7.46
C TRP A 179 -18.07 7.65 -7.42
N LYS A 180 -19.08 7.70 -8.31
CA LYS A 180 -20.11 8.77 -8.31
C LYS A 180 -20.98 8.81 -7.05
N LEU A 181 -21.02 7.72 -6.27
CA LEU A 181 -21.78 7.67 -5.01
C LEU A 181 -21.15 8.54 -3.91
N PHE A 182 -19.86 8.87 -4.04
CA PHE A 182 -19.18 9.72 -3.07
C PHE A 182 -19.36 11.19 -3.45
N LYS A 183 -19.96 11.99 -2.57
CA LYS A 183 -20.09 13.45 -2.77
C LYS A 183 -18.76 14.13 -3.13
N PRO A 184 -17.61 13.83 -2.45
CA PRO A 184 -16.33 14.43 -2.81
C PRO A 184 -15.79 14.04 -4.18
N PHE A 185 -16.34 13.01 -4.82
CA PHE A 185 -15.92 12.59 -6.17
C PHE A 185 -16.62 13.41 -7.27
N LYS A 186 -17.72 14.12 -6.97
CA LYS A 186 -18.45 14.93 -7.96
C LYS A 186 -17.54 15.91 -8.70
N ASP A 187 -16.67 16.59 -7.96
CA ASP A 187 -15.72 17.57 -8.51
C ASP A 187 -14.61 16.92 -9.36
N LEU A 188 -14.42 15.60 -9.23
CA LEU A 188 -13.42 14.81 -9.97
C LEU A 188 -14.01 14.08 -11.18
N LYS A 189 -15.32 13.78 -11.16
CA LYS A 189 -16.02 12.93 -12.14
C LYS A 189 -15.69 13.33 -13.57
N ASN A 190 -15.90 14.61 -13.90
CA ASN A 190 -15.78 15.11 -15.26
C ASN A 190 -14.36 14.95 -15.80
N SER A 191 -13.34 15.03 -14.94
CA SER A 191 -11.96 14.87 -15.40
C SER A 191 -11.45 13.42 -15.34
N VAL A 192 -12.07 12.52 -14.56
CA VAL A 192 -11.64 11.10 -14.44
C VAL A 192 -12.10 10.31 -15.65
N PHE A 193 -13.34 10.56 -16.09
CA PHE A 193 -14.02 9.79 -17.12
C PHE A 193 -14.37 10.64 -18.35
N CYS A 194 -13.59 11.69 -18.65
CA CYS A 194 -13.75 12.52 -19.87
C CYS A 194 -13.92 11.62 -21.11
N GLY A 195 -15.07 11.70 -21.78
CA GLY A 195 -15.35 11.01 -23.05
C GLY A 195 -16.48 9.96 -23.00
N SER A 196 -17.12 9.74 -21.85
CA SER A 196 -18.41 9.06 -21.82
C SER A 196 -19.52 10.10 -21.90
N ASP A 197 -20.13 10.21 -23.09
CA ASP A 197 -21.29 11.03 -23.43
C ASP A 197 -22.51 10.65 -22.59
N ASP A 198 -22.55 11.10 -21.33
CA ASP A 198 -23.77 11.08 -20.51
C ASP A 198 -24.33 12.51 -20.49
N ASP A 199 -24.83 12.97 -21.64
CA ASP A 199 -25.76 14.10 -21.76
C ASP A 199 -27.14 13.66 -21.25
N ASP A 200 -27.27 13.43 -19.93
CA ASP A 200 -28.56 13.13 -19.27
C ASP A 200 -28.68 13.94 -17.95
N ASP A 201 -28.23 15.20 -17.96
CA ASP A 201 -28.75 16.20 -17.03
C ASP A 201 -29.90 16.93 -17.78
N GLU A 202 -31.06 16.27 -17.89
CA GLU A 202 -32.35 16.97 -18.08
C GLU A 202 -32.63 17.76 -16.78
N ASP A 203 -31.94 18.88 -16.61
CA ASP A 203 -32.35 19.93 -15.68
C ASP A 203 -33.49 20.72 -16.34
N ASP A 204 -34.70 20.20 -16.13
CA ASP A 204 -35.97 20.90 -16.38
C ASP A 204 -36.23 21.85 -15.20
N ASP A 205 -35.41 22.90 -15.10
CA ASP A 205 -35.66 24.06 -14.26
C ASP A 205 -35.90 25.27 -15.18
N GLU A 206 -37.16 25.47 -15.55
CA GLU A 206 -37.67 26.79 -15.93
C GLU A 206 -37.40 27.75 -14.75
N ASP A 207 -36.48 28.72 -14.91
CA ASP A 207 -36.81 30.15 -14.76
C ASP A 207 -35.57 31.08 -14.68
N GLU A 208 -35.72 32.16 -15.45
CA GLU A 208 -35.23 33.53 -15.27
C GLU A 208 -33.82 33.94 -15.73
N ASP A 209 -33.86 34.90 -16.66
CA ASP A 209 -32.80 35.74 -17.20
C ASP A 209 -31.94 36.40 -16.10
N ASP A 210 -30.62 36.30 -16.21
CA ASP A 210 -29.72 37.35 -15.75
C ASP A 210 -28.39 37.33 -16.54
N ASP A 211 -28.21 38.38 -17.35
CA ASP A 211 -26.97 38.81 -17.99
C ASP A 211 -25.92 39.19 -16.92
N ASP A 212 -24.94 38.33 -16.63
CA ASP A 212 -23.56 38.77 -16.38
C ASP A 212 -22.57 37.62 -16.60
N HIS A 213 -22.09 37.54 -17.84
CA HIS A 213 -21.12 36.54 -18.28
C HIS A 213 -19.70 36.95 -17.86
N ASP A 214 -19.42 37.11 -16.55
CA ASP A 214 -18.05 37.16 -16.04
C ASP A 214 -17.50 35.74 -15.88
N PHE A 215 -16.99 35.29 -17.01
CA PHE A 215 -16.17 34.12 -17.28
C PHE A 215 -15.35 33.65 -16.06
N CYS A 216 -15.87 32.67 -15.31
CA CYS A 216 -15.21 32.07 -14.15
C CYS A 216 -13.98 31.24 -14.60
N MET A 217 -12.89 31.94 -14.89
CA MET A 217 -11.56 31.44 -15.27
C MET A 217 -10.79 30.87 -14.06
N HIS A 218 -11.45 30.12 -13.17
CA HIS A 218 -10.81 29.45 -12.01
C HIS A 218 -11.20 27.98 -11.83
N HIS A 219 -11.80 27.33 -12.83
CA HIS A 219 -11.73 25.88 -12.93
C HIS A 219 -10.28 25.50 -13.23
N ARG A 220 -9.47 25.37 -12.18
CA ARG A 220 -8.25 24.56 -12.25
C ARG A 220 -8.69 23.23 -12.85
N HIS A 221 -8.25 22.95 -14.07
CA HIS A 221 -8.34 21.63 -14.66
C HIS A 221 -7.66 20.65 -13.71
N TYR A 222 -8.45 20.07 -12.81
CA TYR A 222 -7.98 19.08 -11.88
C TYR A 222 -7.89 17.78 -12.68
N ASP A 223 -6.72 17.50 -13.25
CA ASP A 223 -6.47 16.21 -13.88
C ASP A 223 -6.39 15.16 -12.77
N PRO A 224 -7.29 14.18 -12.66
CA PRO A 224 -7.25 13.15 -11.63
C PRO A 224 -6.12 12.14 -11.87
N ARG A 225 -5.42 12.21 -13.01
CA ARG A 225 -4.07 11.60 -13.13
C ARG A 225 -3.05 12.29 -12.23
N THR A 226 -3.35 13.51 -11.78
CA THR A 226 -2.57 14.29 -10.80
C THR A 226 -3.15 14.22 -9.39
N TYR A 227 -4.25 13.48 -9.16
CA TYR A 227 -4.79 13.26 -7.82
C TYR A 227 -3.70 12.64 -6.94
N ASP A 228 -3.40 13.29 -5.82
CA ASP A 228 -2.44 12.81 -4.82
C ASP A 228 -3.11 12.83 -3.45
N HIS A 229 -3.48 11.65 -2.96
CA HIS A 229 -4.12 11.43 -1.67
C HIS A 229 -3.38 12.08 -0.49
N ARG A 230 -2.08 12.37 -0.62
CA ARG A 230 -1.30 13.04 0.43
C ARG A 230 -1.69 14.51 0.57
N ASN A 231 -2.02 15.18 -0.53
CA ASN A 231 -2.29 16.61 -0.59
C ASN A 231 -3.79 16.95 -0.48
N GLU A 232 -4.66 15.96 -0.64
CA GLU A 232 -6.11 16.16 -0.63
C GLU A 232 -6.73 16.04 0.77
N SER A 233 -7.91 16.64 0.97
CA SER A 233 -8.67 16.51 2.23
C SER A 233 -9.35 15.15 2.38
N VAL A 234 -9.55 14.45 1.26
CA VAL A 234 -10.18 13.14 1.16
C VAL A 234 -9.17 12.15 0.57
N VAL A 235 -9.18 10.92 1.07
CA VAL A 235 -8.40 9.79 0.55
C VAL A 235 -9.37 8.76 -0.01
N PHE A 236 -9.35 8.55 -1.32
CA PHE A 236 -10.04 7.42 -1.93
C PHE A 236 -9.17 6.16 -1.82
N MET A 237 -9.81 5.01 -1.59
CA MET A 237 -9.13 3.72 -1.46
C MET A 237 -9.96 2.60 -2.06
N ARG A 238 -9.32 1.47 -2.34
CA ARG A 238 -10.00 0.18 -2.53
C ARG A 238 -9.53 -0.81 -1.48
N TRP A 239 -10.45 -1.43 -0.75
CA TRP A 239 -10.11 -2.44 0.26
C TRP A 239 -10.48 -3.83 -0.25
N LYS A 240 -9.51 -4.74 -0.26
CA LYS A 240 -9.69 -6.14 -0.66
C LYS A 240 -9.46 -7.05 0.54
N GLU A 241 -10.48 -7.80 0.92
CA GLU A 241 -10.36 -8.86 1.91
C GLU A 241 -9.68 -10.08 1.28
N HIS A 242 -8.83 -10.77 2.06
CA HIS A 242 -8.05 -11.91 1.57
C HIS A 242 -8.48 -13.22 2.22
N PHE A 243 -8.51 -13.28 3.55
CA PHE A 243 -8.78 -14.52 4.30
C PHE A 243 -9.38 -14.23 5.66
N LEU A 244 -10.03 -15.24 6.23
CA LEU A 244 -10.60 -15.20 7.57
C LEU A 244 -9.53 -15.38 8.65
N VAL A 245 -9.78 -14.81 9.81
CA VAL A 245 -8.95 -14.93 11.01
C VAL A 245 -9.84 -15.46 12.13
N PRO A 246 -9.39 -16.47 12.91
CA PRO A 246 -8.02 -17.02 12.93
C PRO A 246 -7.71 -18.07 11.85
N ASP A 247 -8.73 -18.69 11.24
CA ASP A 247 -8.53 -19.76 10.27
C ASP A 247 -8.54 -19.25 8.82
N HIS A 248 -7.34 -19.09 8.26
CA HIS A 248 -7.14 -18.62 6.88
C HIS A 248 -7.43 -19.70 5.82
N ARG A 249 -7.72 -20.95 6.22
CA ARG A 249 -7.97 -22.06 5.28
C ARG A 249 -9.42 -22.12 4.84
N VAL A 250 -10.32 -21.43 5.55
CA VAL A 250 -11.74 -21.35 5.19
C VAL A 250 -11.90 -20.45 3.96
N GLN A 251 -12.30 -21.04 2.83
CA GLN A 251 -12.46 -20.34 1.55
C GLN A 251 -13.90 -19.93 1.23
N GLY A 252 -14.88 -20.44 1.97
CA GLY A 252 -16.29 -20.15 1.73
C GLY A 252 -17.08 -20.18 3.03
N ILE A 253 -18.05 -19.28 3.15
CA ILE A 253 -18.99 -19.24 4.26
C ILE A 253 -20.39 -19.38 3.68
N SER A 254 -21.23 -20.22 4.29
CA SER A 254 -22.62 -20.34 3.87
C SER A 254 -23.35 -19.00 4.09
N GLY A 255 -23.90 -18.43 3.01
CA GLY A 255 -24.63 -17.15 3.06
C GLY A 255 -23.77 -15.90 3.14
N ALA A 256 -22.44 -15.99 3.02
CA ALA A 256 -21.54 -14.83 3.01
C ALA A 256 -20.35 -15.01 2.06
N SER A 257 -19.82 -13.90 1.53
CA SER A 257 -18.63 -13.93 0.68
C SER A 257 -17.80 -12.66 0.89
N PHE A 258 -16.47 -12.83 0.88
CA PHE A 258 -15.46 -11.76 0.90
C PHE A 258 -14.67 -11.72 -0.43
N ALA A 259 -15.20 -12.32 -1.48
CA ALA A 259 -14.55 -12.39 -2.79
C ALA A 259 -14.44 -11.02 -3.48
N GLY A 260 -15.37 -10.11 -3.20
CA GLY A 260 -15.39 -8.74 -3.72
C GLY A 260 -14.39 -7.81 -3.05
N PHE A 261 -14.62 -6.51 -3.23
CA PHE A 261 -13.82 -5.45 -2.64
C PHE A 261 -14.69 -4.22 -2.33
N TYR A 262 -14.17 -3.30 -1.54
CA TYR A 262 -14.86 -2.06 -1.20
C TYR A 262 -14.24 -0.87 -1.92
N TYR A 263 -15.07 -0.04 -2.53
CA TYR A 263 -14.73 1.35 -2.82
C TYR A 263 -14.84 2.15 -1.53
N ILE A 264 -13.83 2.96 -1.22
CA ILE A 264 -13.72 3.64 0.07
C ILE A 264 -13.38 5.11 -0.12
N CYS A 265 -13.99 5.96 0.68
CA CYS A 265 -13.71 7.38 0.80
C CYS A 265 -13.48 7.73 2.28
N TYR A 266 -12.27 8.13 2.62
CA TYR A 266 -11.89 8.58 3.95
C TYR A 266 -11.77 10.11 4.00
N ASN A 267 -12.49 10.75 4.93
CA ASN A 267 -12.38 12.19 5.18
C ASN A 267 -11.39 12.45 6.32
N LYS A 268 -10.29 13.16 6.02
CA LYS A 268 -9.22 13.45 6.98
C LYS A 268 -9.69 14.33 8.14
N ALA A 269 -10.55 15.30 7.86
CA ALA A 269 -11.02 16.28 8.84
C ALA A 269 -11.96 15.65 9.87
N THR A 270 -12.94 14.86 9.42
CA THR A 270 -13.95 14.25 10.30
C THR A 270 -13.52 12.90 10.86
N GLY A 271 -12.58 12.21 10.21
CA GLY A 271 -12.26 10.82 10.56
C GLY A 271 -13.36 9.82 10.18
N SER A 272 -14.23 10.16 9.23
CA SER A 272 -15.27 9.27 8.74
C SER A 272 -14.81 8.48 7.52
N ILE A 273 -15.20 7.20 7.45
CA ILE A 273 -15.02 6.33 6.30
C ILE A 273 -16.40 6.01 5.75
N SER A 274 -16.61 6.29 4.46
CA SER A 274 -17.75 5.76 3.71
C SER A 274 -17.26 4.79 2.65
N GLY A 275 -18.07 3.81 2.31
CA GLY A 275 -17.71 2.83 1.30
C GLY A 275 -18.89 2.10 0.71
N TYR A 276 -18.62 1.40 -0.38
CA TYR A 276 -19.58 0.56 -1.08
C TYR A 276 -18.91 -0.74 -1.47
N TYR A 277 -19.50 -1.86 -1.07
CA TYR A 277 -19.03 -3.19 -1.46
C TYR A 277 -19.44 -3.48 -2.91
N TYR A 278 -18.52 -4.09 -3.65
CA TYR A 278 -18.74 -4.57 -5.01
C TYR A 278 -18.30 -6.02 -5.16
N HIS A 279 -19.19 -6.82 -5.75
CA HIS A 279 -18.91 -8.14 -6.30
C HIS A 279 -19.96 -8.42 -7.38
N GLN A 280 -19.57 -9.09 -8.47
CA GLN A 280 -20.43 -9.29 -9.64
C GLN A 280 -21.79 -9.97 -9.34
N SER A 281 -21.84 -10.82 -8.31
CA SER A 281 -23.04 -11.60 -7.96
C SER A 281 -23.69 -11.14 -6.66
N SER A 282 -23.28 -10.01 -6.09
CA SER A 282 -23.81 -9.50 -4.83
C SER A 282 -24.85 -8.41 -5.06
N GLU A 283 -25.70 -8.18 -4.05
CA GLU A 283 -26.63 -7.05 -4.05
C GLU A 283 -25.87 -5.74 -4.27
N ARG A 284 -26.41 -4.87 -5.12
CA ARG A 284 -25.78 -3.58 -5.46
C ARG A 284 -25.81 -2.64 -4.25
N HIS A 285 -24.79 -1.79 -4.17
CA HIS A 285 -24.72 -0.63 -3.27
C HIS A 285 -24.80 -0.98 -1.77
N GLN A 286 -24.21 -2.09 -1.34
CA GLN A 286 -24.08 -2.36 0.10
C GLN A 286 -23.15 -1.30 0.71
N GLN A 287 -23.70 -0.46 1.59
CA GLN A 287 -23.02 0.72 2.10
C GLN A 287 -22.28 0.40 3.40
N LEU A 288 -21.03 0.85 3.50
CA LEU A 288 -20.22 0.82 4.72
C LEU A 288 -20.05 2.24 5.24
N LEU A 289 -20.41 2.49 6.50
CA LEU A 289 -20.21 3.77 7.17
C LEU A 289 -19.51 3.54 8.50
N LEU A 290 -18.37 4.17 8.71
CA LEU A 290 -17.56 4.05 9.93
C LEU A 290 -17.10 5.41 10.42
N ALA A 291 -16.98 5.55 11.74
CA ALA A 291 -16.39 6.71 12.41
C ALA A 291 -15.18 6.29 13.24
N HIS A 292 -14.17 7.15 13.31
CA HIS A 292 -13.00 6.92 14.13
C HIS A 292 -13.34 6.84 15.63
N MET A 293 -12.75 5.86 16.31
CA MET A 293 -12.90 5.63 17.75
C MET A 293 -11.63 6.08 18.49
N PRO A 294 -11.65 7.25 19.17
CA PRO A 294 -10.44 7.83 19.77
C PRO A 294 -9.86 7.02 20.95
N ASN A 295 -10.69 6.23 21.63
CA ASN A 295 -10.32 5.59 22.92
C ASN A 295 -9.49 4.31 22.79
N ARG A 296 -9.01 3.92 21.59
CA ARG A 296 -8.26 2.67 21.39
C ARG A 296 -7.14 2.81 20.36
N SER A 297 -6.13 3.62 20.66
CA SER A 297 -4.87 3.62 19.92
C SER A 297 -3.75 2.99 20.76
N PHE A 298 -3.04 2.02 20.20
CA PHE A 298 -1.80 1.52 20.79
C PHE A 298 -0.60 2.36 20.30
N GLY A 299 0.53 2.31 21.00
CA GLY A 299 1.74 3.03 20.62
C GLY A 299 2.29 2.54 19.27
N SER A 300 2.80 3.46 18.44
CA SER A 300 3.36 3.14 17.12
C SER A 300 4.45 2.06 17.19
N TYR A 301 4.42 1.10 16.28
CA TYR A 301 5.47 0.09 16.11
C TYR A 301 6.01 0.09 14.66
N GLU A 302 7.23 -0.40 14.47
CA GLU A 302 7.92 -0.53 13.19
C GLU A 302 8.57 -1.92 13.14
N PHE A 303 8.45 -2.61 12.00
CA PHE A 303 9.22 -3.83 11.73
C PHE A 303 10.54 -3.43 11.06
N ARG A 304 11.65 -4.02 11.49
CA ARG A 304 13.00 -3.78 10.95
C ARG A 304 13.65 -5.09 10.55
#